data_AF-A0AAN6NE14-F1
#
_entry.id   AF-A0AAN6NE14-F1
#
_cell.length_a   1.000
_cell.length_b   1.000
_cell.length_c   1.000
_cell.angle_alpha   90.00
_cell.angle_beta   90.00
_cell.angle_gamma   90.00
#
_symmetry.space_group_name_H-M   'P 1'
#
loop_
_entity.id
_entity.type
_entity.pdbx_description
1 polymer ?
#
loop_
_entity_poly.entity_id
_entity_poly.type
_entity_poly.pdbx_seq_one_letter_code
_entity_poly.pdbx_strand_id
1 'polypeptide(L)'
;MFARQILAAPRFATLRAPAARATVQRRLMSSASGSSTENAFVRERRAVKEHAAATTELWRKISIYACIPALILGGLNAYNLWNEHWEHWSHMPPLEERVEYPYQNIRTKNFPWGDGDKTLFWNDSVNYHKRDKTT
;
A
#
# COMPACT_ATOMS: atom_id res chain seq x y z
N MET A 1 -83.62 -54.45 -1.20
CA MET A 1 -83.68 -55.58 -2.16
C MET A 1 -82.77 -55.25 -3.33
N PHE A 2 -81.98 -56.24 -3.74
CA PHE A 2 -80.86 -56.12 -4.66
C PHE A 2 -81.25 -55.91 -6.13
N ALA A 3 -80.33 -55.26 -6.85
CA ALA A 3 -79.75 -55.71 -8.12
C ALA A 3 -80.01 -54.90 -9.40
N ARG A 4 -78.87 -54.75 -10.10
CA ARG A 4 -78.61 -54.57 -11.54
C ARG A 4 -78.74 -53.16 -12.12
N GLN A 5 -77.58 -52.65 -12.55
CA GLN A 5 -77.40 -52.17 -13.92
C GLN A 5 -75.92 -52.19 -14.31
N ILE A 6 -75.64 -52.95 -15.38
CA ILE A 6 -74.46 -52.85 -16.25
C ILE A 6 -74.58 -51.51 -16.99
N LEU A 7 -73.47 -50.80 -17.31
CA LEU A 7 -73.32 -50.07 -18.58
C LEU A 7 -71.94 -49.40 -18.73
N ALA A 8 -71.33 -49.72 -19.89
CA ALA A 8 -70.54 -48.88 -20.80
C ALA A 8 -69.33 -48.05 -20.29
N ALA A 9 -68.17 -48.32 -20.89
CA ALA A 9 -67.02 -47.42 -20.90
C ALA A 9 -67.19 -46.29 -21.94
N PRO A 10 -66.87 -45.02 -21.60
CA PRO A 10 -66.60 -43.99 -22.59
C PRO A 10 -65.11 -43.63 -22.66
N ARG A 11 -64.65 -43.44 -23.90
CA ARG A 11 -63.33 -42.96 -24.30
C ARG A 11 -63.14 -41.51 -23.85
N PHE A 12 -62.10 -41.22 -23.08
CA PHE A 12 -61.74 -39.84 -22.74
C PHE A 12 -60.66 -39.32 -23.69
N ALA A 13 -61.09 -38.34 -24.49
CA ALA A 13 -60.27 -37.55 -25.39
C ALA A 13 -59.25 -36.68 -24.63
N THR A 14 -58.09 -36.49 -25.23
CA THR A 14 -57.00 -35.64 -24.74
C THR A 14 -57.38 -34.16 -24.83
N LEU A 15 -57.53 -33.50 -23.67
CA LEU A 15 -57.64 -32.04 -23.60
C LEU A 15 -56.27 -31.44 -23.25
N ARG A 16 -55.68 -30.73 -24.22
CA ARG A 16 -54.51 -29.85 -24.06
C ARG A 16 -54.84 -28.76 -23.03
N ALA A 17 -54.08 -28.70 -21.93
CA ALA A 17 -54.16 -27.61 -20.96
C ALA A 17 -53.57 -26.31 -21.51
N PRO A 18 -54.13 -25.12 -21.18
CA PRO A 18 -53.54 -23.84 -21.57
C PRO A 18 -52.33 -23.51 -20.70
N ALA A 19 -51.27 -23.00 -21.33
CA ALA A 19 -50.07 -22.53 -20.65
C ALA A 19 -50.40 -21.33 -19.74
N ALA A 20 -50.41 -21.52 -18.43
CA ALA A 20 -50.50 -20.45 -17.46
C ALA A 20 -49.23 -19.59 -17.55
N ARG A 21 -49.38 -18.33 -17.99
CA ARG A 21 -48.32 -17.32 -17.95
C ARG A 21 -47.93 -17.11 -16.49
N ALA A 22 -46.73 -17.57 -16.12
CA ALA A 22 -46.14 -17.28 -14.83
C ALA A 22 -45.94 -15.76 -14.72
N THR A 23 -46.78 -15.09 -13.93
CA THR A 23 -46.51 -13.74 -13.45
C THR A 23 -45.25 -13.81 -12.60
N VAL A 24 -44.15 -13.27 -13.12
CA VAL A 24 -42.90 -13.08 -12.39
C VAL A 24 -43.21 -12.22 -11.17
N GLN A 25 -43.33 -12.86 -10.00
CA GLN A 25 -43.39 -12.20 -8.71
C GLN A 25 -42.05 -11.48 -8.52
N ARG A 26 -42.02 -10.19 -8.88
CA ARG A 26 -40.89 -9.30 -8.60
C ARG A 26 -40.76 -9.24 -7.08
N ARG A 27 -39.78 -9.96 -6.52
CA ARG A 27 -39.48 -9.91 -5.08
C ARG A 27 -39.07 -8.47 -4.74
N LEU A 28 -39.99 -7.73 -4.13
CA LEU A 28 -39.69 -6.47 -3.47
C LEU A 28 -38.89 -6.81 -2.20
N MET A 29 -37.57 -6.77 -2.30
CA MET A 29 -36.68 -6.69 -1.13
C MET A 29 -36.71 -5.26 -0.60
N SER A 30 -37.89 -4.80 -0.16
CA SER A 30 -37.99 -3.64 0.72
C SER A 30 -37.87 -4.17 2.14
N SER A 31 -36.73 -3.93 2.76
CA SER A 31 -36.50 -4.17 4.19
C SER A 31 -37.57 -3.45 5.00
N ALA A 32 -38.58 -4.20 5.44
CA ALA A 32 -39.60 -3.71 6.35
C ALA A 32 -38.92 -3.31 7.67
N SER A 33 -39.00 -2.02 7.98
CA SER A 33 -38.62 -1.46 9.26
C SER A 33 -39.50 -2.06 10.36
N GLY A 34 -38.90 -2.90 11.22
CA GLY A 34 -39.57 -3.48 12.39
C GLY A 34 -38.59 -4.21 13.30
N SER A 35 -38.00 -3.46 14.24
CA SER A 35 -37.48 -3.86 15.56
C SER A 35 -36.73 -5.21 15.74
N SER A 36 -35.47 -5.10 16.20
CA SER A 36 -34.76 -5.98 17.18
C SER A 36 -33.58 -6.87 16.79
N THR A 37 -33.04 -6.80 15.55
CA THR A 37 -31.73 -7.42 15.24
C THR A 37 -30.92 -6.50 14.33
N GLU A 38 -29.74 -6.05 14.76
CA GLU A 38 -28.82 -5.29 13.89
C GLU A 38 -28.55 -6.08 12.59
N ASN A 39 -28.75 -5.45 11.43
CA ASN A 39 -28.37 -6.04 10.14
C ASN A 39 -26.88 -6.42 10.18
N ALA A 40 -26.54 -7.64 9.75
CA ALA A 40 -25.17 -8.18 9.86
C ALA A 40 -24.10 -7.23 9.29
N PHE A 41 -24.41 -6.53 8.21
CA PHE A 41 -23.57 -5.50 7.58
C PHE A 41 -23.29 -4.28 8.49
N VAL A 42 -24.29 -3.82 9.24
CA VAL A 42 -24.14 -2.68 10.18
C VAL A 42 -23.25 -3.10 11.36
N ARG A 43 -23.45 -4.33 11.87
CA ARG A 43 -22.64 -4.91 12.94
C ARG A 43 -21.17 -5.06 12.52
N GLU A 44 -20.91 -5.59 11.32
CA GLU A 44 -19.55 -5.73 10.79
C GLU A 44 -18.86 -4.37 10.64
N ARG A 45 -19.54 -3.37 10.07
CA ARG A 45 -18.99 -2.02 9.95
C ARG A 45 -18.68 -1.39 11.30
N ARG A 46 -19.52 -1.62 12.31
CA ARG A 46 -19.27 -1.16 13.68
C ARG A 46 -18.03 -1.84 14.27
N ALA A 47 -17.93 -3.16 14.14
CA ALA A 47 -16.77 -3.92 14.59
C ALA A 47 -15.48 -3.45 13.93
N VAL A 48 -15.50 -3.18 12.62
CA VAL A 48 -14.34 -2.63 11.88
C VAL A 48 -13.97 -1.23 12.40
N LYS A 49 -14.95 -0.36 12.65
CA LYS A 49 -14.70 0.98 13.21
C LYS A 49 -14.09 0.91 14.61
N GLU A 50 -14.62 0.06 15.48
CA GLU A 50 -14.12 -0.14 16.83
C GLU A 50 -12.69 -0.71 16.82
N HIS A 51 -12.42 -1.71 15.97
CA HIS A 51 -11.08 -2.25 15.77
C HIS A 51 -10.10 -1.18 15.25
N ALA A 52 -10.50 -0.42 14.21
CA ALA A 52 -9.68 0.63 13.64
C ALA A 52 -9.33 1.73 14.66
N ALA A 53 -10.28 2.12 15.52
CA ALA A 53 -10.02 3.08 16.59
C ALA A 53 -8.97 2.55 17.58
N ALA A 54 -9.08 1.29 18.01
CA ALA A 54 -8.11 0.67 18.91
C ALA A 54 -6.73 0.53 18.27
N THR A 55 -6.65 0.07 17.02
CA THR A 55 -5.39 -0.06 16.27
C THR A 55 -4.73 1.30 16.06
N THR A 56 -5.50 2.32 15.69
CA THR A 56 -4.97 3.68 15.47
C THR A 56 -4.37 4.25 16.75
N GLU A 57 -5.06 4.08 17.88
CA GLU A 57 -4.57 4.56 19.17
C GLU A 57 -3.30 3.82 19.61
N LEU A 58 -3.20 2.51 19.36
CA LEU A 58 -1.98 1.74 19.60
C LEU A 58 -0.80 2.29 18.78
N TRP A 59 -0.98 2.46 17.46
CA TRP A 59 0.09 2.98 16.60
C TRP A 59 0.48 4.42 16.96
N ARG A 60 -0.48 5.27 17.31
CA ARG A 60 -0.20 6.62 17.81
C ARG A 60 0.72 6.59 19.03
N LYS A 61 0.45 5.69 19.98
CA LYS A 61 1.30 5.51 21.17
C LYS A 61 2.68 5.00 20.80
N ILE A 62 2.80 3.99 19.93
CA ILE A 62 4.10 3.47 19.50
C ILE A 62 4.91 4.57 18.79
N SER A 63 4.30 5.31 17.88
CA SER A 63 4.98 6.41 17.17
C SER A 63 5.51 7.47 18.14
N ILE A 64 4.73 7.85 19.15
CA ILE A 64 5.15 8.90 20.09
C ILE A 64 6.13 8.36 21.15
N TYR A 65 5.87 7.19 21.72
CA TYR A 65 6.61 6.70 22.89
C TYR A 65 7.75 5.74 22.55
N ALA A 66 7.79 5.17 21.36
CA ALA A 66 8.90 4.31 20.92
C ALA A 66 9.72 4.98 19.82
N CYS A 67 9.07 5.46 18.75
CA CYS A 67 9.83 6.02 17.61
C CYS A 67 10.55 7.32 17.97
N ILE A 68 9.92 8.24 18.72
CA ILE A 68 10.59 9.51 19.10
C ILE A 68 11.84 9.23 19.96
N PRO A 69 11.79 8.45 21.06
CA PRO A 69 13.01 8.12 21.82
C PRO A 69 14.07 7.41 20.99
N ALA A 70 13.68 6.48 20.11
CA ALA A 70 14.62 5.78 19.23
C ALA A 70 15.32 6.75 18.26
N LEU A 71 14.57 7.72 17.69
CA LEU A 71 15.13 8.76 16.83
C LEU A 71 16.05 9.71 17.59
N ILE A 72 15.75 10.04 18.85
CA ILE A 72 16.64 10.85 19.69
C ILE A 72 17.97 10.12 19.89
N LEU A 73 17.92 8.86 20.32
CA LEU A 73 19.13 8.06 20.53
C LEU A 73 19.95 7.88 19.24
N GLY A 74 19.28 7.56 18.13
CA GLY A 74 19.91 7.46 16.82
C GLY A 74 20.50 8.79 16.34
N GLY A 75 19.79 9.90 16.59
CA GLY A 75 20.24 11.25 16.26
C GLY A 75 21.48 11.67 17.04
N LEU A 76 21.54 11.35 18.34
CA LEU A 76 22.74 11.59 19.16
C LEU A 76 23.93 10.78 18.66
N ASN A 77 23.74 9.50 18.32
CA ASN A 77 24.80 8.69 17.75
C ASN A 77 25.30 9.22 16.40
N ALA A 78 24.38 9.56 15.50
CA ALA A 78 24.70 10.14 14.20
C ALA A 78 25.42 11.49 14.35
N TYR A 79 25.03 12.32 15.32
CA TYR A 79 25.69 13.60 15.61
C TYR A 79 27.13 13.42 16.08
N ASN A 80 27.39 12.45 16.96
CA ASN A 80 28.74 12.14 17.40
C ASN A 80 29.60 11.67 16.23
N LEU A 81 29.09 10.73 15.42
CA LEU A 81 29.80 10.21 14.26
C LEU A 81 30.05 11.29 13.19
N TRP A 82 29.12 12.24 13.04
CA TRP A 82 29.29 13.40 12.17
C TRP A 82 30.45 14.28 12.61
N ASN A 83 30.56 14.59 13.91
CA ASN A 83 31.66 15.39 14.44
C ASN A 83 33.00 14.67 14.28
N GLU A 84 33.07 13.37 14.61
CA GLU A 84 34.27 12.54 14.42
C GLU A 84 34.70 12.49 12.94
N HIS A 85 33.73 12.37 12.02
CA HIS A 85 34.00 12.38 10.58
C HIS A 85 34.68 13.69 10.14
N TRP A 86 34.20 14.84 10.60
CA TRP A 86 34.77 16.13 10.24
C TRP A 86 36.10 16.43 10.94
N GLU A 87 36.28 15.94 12.18
CA GLU A 87 37.57 16.00 12.87
C GLU A 87 38.62 15.20 12.08
N HIS A 88 38.31 13.95 11.69
CA HIS A 88 39.19 13.16 10.83
C HIS A 88 39.44 13.83 9.48
N TRP A 89 38.40 14.40 8.86
CA TRP A 89 38.52 15.13 7.60
C TRP A 89 39.48 16.32 7.71
N SER A 90 39.45 17.06 8.83
CA SER A 90 40.31 18.23 9.06
C SER A 90 41.80 17.89 9.17
N HIS A 91 42.12 16.64 9.53
CA HIS A 91 43.51 16.15 9.62
C HIS A 91 44.00 15.49 8.33
N MET A 92 43.15 15.33 7.32
CA MET A 92 43.57 14.77 6.03
C MET A 92 44.34 15.79 5.19
N PRO A 93 45.24 15.33 4.31
CA PRO A 93 45.91 16.21 3.36
C PRO A 93 44.91 16.98 2.47
N PRO A 94 45.26 18.18 2.01
CA PRO A 94 44.47 18.95 1.06
C PRO A 94 44.09 18.10 -0.17
N LEU A 95 42.91 18.34 -0.73
CA LEU A 95 42.33 17.49 -1.79
C LEU A 95 43.22 17.44 -3.05
N GLU A 96 43.88 18.53 -3.36
CA GLU A 96 44.82 18.68 -4.47
C GLU A 96 46.10 17.85 -4.29
N GLU A 97 46.46 17.47 -3.07
CA GLU A 97 47.62 16.62 -2.79
C GLU A 97 47.25 15.12 -2.83
N ARG A 98 45.99 14.79 -2.59
CA ARG A 98 45.51 13.39 -2.51
C ARG A 98 45.69 12.65 -3.83
N VAL A 99 46.08 11.37 -3.76
CA VAL A 99 46.30 10.57 -4.97
C VAL A 99 44.94 10.21 -5.60
N GLU A 100 44.69 10.77 -6.77
CA GLU A 100 43.61 10.34 -7.67
C GLU A 100 44.12 9.23 -8.57
N TYR A 101 43.42 8.09 -8.57
CA TYR A 101 43.76 6.93 -9.38
C TYR A 101 43.06 6.97 -10.75
N PRO A 102 43.59 6.28 -11.78
CA PRO A 102 43.04 6.30 -13.14
C PRO A 102 41.57 5.88 -13.28
N TYR A 103 41.06 5.09 -12.34
CA TYR A 103 39.68 4.62 -12.33
C TYR A 103 38.71 5.59 -11.63
N GLN A 104 39.23 6.63 -10.98
CA GLN A 104 38.44 7.66 -10.30
C GLN A 104 38.13 8.80 -11.28
N ASN A 105 37.00 9.49 -11.07
CA ASN A 105 36.54 10.63 -11.86
C ASN A 105 36.65 10.49 -13.39
N ILE A 106 36.48 9.28 -13.92
CA ILE A 106 36.50 9.05 -15.37
C ILE A 106 35.36 9.85 -16.04
N ARG A 107 35.69 10.59 -17.10
CA ARG A 107 34.74 11.29 -17.97
C ARG A 107 34.97 10.91 -19.42
N THR A 108 34.13 10.02 -19.95
CA THR A 108 34.15 9.66 -21.38
C THR A 108 33.39 10.68 -22.23
N LYS A 109 32.36 11.29 -21.66
CA LYS A 109 31.61 12.42 -22.20
C LYS A 109 31.30 13.38 -21.06
N ASN A 110 31.42 14.67 -21.34
CA ASN A 110 31.07 15.72 -20.38
C ASN A 110 29.59 15.67 -20.03
N PHE A 111 29.26 16.04 -18.79
CA PHE A 111 27.88 16.22 -18.37
C PHE A 111 27.21 17.37 -19.16
N PRO A 112 25.90 17.32 -19.40
CA PRO A 112 25.18 18.32 -20.20
C PRO A 112 24.85 19.61 -19.43
N TRP A 113 25.45 19.85 -18.26
CA TRP A 113 25.21 21.02 -17.42
C TRP A 113 26.52 21.59 -16.86
N GLY A 114 26.45 22.84 -16.40
CA GLY A 114 27.57 23.51 -15.74
C GLY A 114 28.82 23.55 -16.62
N ASP A 115 29.96 23.17 -16.03
CA ASP A 115 31.26 23.03 -16.71
C ASP A 115 31.46 21.67 -17.38
N GLY A 116 30.46 20.78 -17.28
CA GLY A 116 30.49 19.43 -17.83
C GLY A 116 31.31 18.42 -17.04
N ASP A 117 31.84 18.78 -15.87
CA ASP A 117 32.75 17.93 -15.08
C ASP A 117 32.15 17.52 -13.73
N LYS A 118 31.50 18.47 -13.07
CA LYS A 118 30.91 18.28 -11.75
C LYS A 118 29.56 17.56 -11.82
N THR A 119 29.38 16.58 -10.94
CA THR A 119 28.10 15.86 -10.78
C THR A 119 27.05 16.77 -10.11
N LEU A 120 25.79 16.34 -10.12
CA LEU A 120 24.69 17.09 -9.49
C LEU A 120 24.89 17.30 -7.97
N PHE A 121 25.57 16.36 -7.30
CA PHE A 121 25.86 16.39 -5.87
C PHE A 121 27.35 16.61 -5.60
N TRP A 122 28.04 17.29 -6.52
CA TRP A 122 29.45 17.63 -6.34
C TRP A 122 29.62 18.67 -5.24
N ASN A 123 30.56 18.42 -4.32
CA ASN A 123 30.93 19.37 -3.28
C ASN A 123 32.44 19.62 -3.31
N ASP A 124 32.83 20.85 -3.63
CA ASP A 124 34.24 21.28 -3.73
C ASP A 124 35.02 21.11 -2.42
N SER A 125 34.35 20.99 -1.26
CA SER A 125 35.02 20.75 0.03
C SER A 125 35.45 19.30 0.24
N VAL A 126 34.91 18.36 -0.55
CA VAL A 126 35.20 16.91 -0.43
C VAL A 126 35.53 16.23 -1.76
N ASN A 127 35.33 16.92 -2.88
CA ASN A 127 35.56 16.40 -4.22
C ASN A 127 36.52 17.31 -4.99
N TYR A 128 37.49 16.69 -5.65
CA TYR A 128 38.45 17.36 -6.50
C TYR A 128 38.79 16.45 -7.68
N HIS A 129 38.92 17.02 -8.88
CA HIS A 129 39.26 16.29 -10.09
C HIS A 129 40.52 16.87 -10.74
N LYS A 130 41.56 16.04 -10.90
CA LYS A 130 42.85 16.39 -11.51
C LYS A 130 42.79 16.12 -13.01
N ARG A 131 42.29 17.11 -13.75
CA ARG A 131 42.13 17.05 -15.21
C ARG A 131 43.45 16.87 -15.97
N ASP A 132 44.55 17.36 -15.42
CA ASP A 132 45.87 17.34 -16.06
C ASP A 132 46.63 16.02 -15.88
N LYS A 133 46.08 15.07 -15.11
CA LYS A 133 46.68 13.73 -15.02
C LYS A 133 46.23 12.91 -16.22
N THR A 134 47.11 12.82 -17.21
CA THR A 134 47.02 11.78 -18.24
C THR A 134 46.95 10.41 -17.57
N THR A 135 45.83 9.72 -17.78
CA THR A 135 45.69 8.27 -17.60
C THR A 135 46.86 7.51 -18.21
#